data_AF-A0A5E4CCG2-F1
#
_entry.id   AF-A0A5E4CCG2-F1
#
_cell.length_a   1.000
_cell.length_b   1.000
_cell.length_c   1.000
_cell.angle_alpha   90.00
_cell.angle_beta   90.00
_cell.angle_gamma   90.00
#
_symmetry.space_group_name_H-M   'P 1'
#
loop_
_entity.id
_entity.type
_entity.pdbx_description
1 polymer ?
#
loop_
_entity_poly.entity_id
_entity_poly.type
_entity_poly.pdbx_seq_one_letter_code
_entity_poly.pdbx_strand_id
1 'polypeptide(L)' 'DLRSAVLKICRFLEKQLSEEVVDTVVNQATFQNMKTNPQANYHDIIKYEIGTRSDKGHFLRK' A
#
# COMPACT_ATOMS: atom_id res chain seq x y z
N ASP A 1 -9.59 12.04 -4.58
CA ASP A 1 -9.02 10.89 -5.31
C ASP A 1 -7.62 10.57 -4.78
N LEU A 2 -7.04 9.43 -5.16
CA LEU A 2 -5.75 8.96 -4.66
C LEU A 2 -4.57 9.87 -5.08
N ARG A 3 -4.57 10.37 -6.32
CA ARG A 3 -3.52 11.27 -6.83
C ARG A 3 -3.46 12.57 -6.04
N SER A 4 -4.61 13.20 -5.81
CA SER A 4 -4.68 14.43 -5.01
C SER A 4 -4.15 14.24 -3.59
N ALA A 5 -4.37 13.08 -2.98
CA ALA A 5 -3.84 12.77 -1.65
C ALA A 5 -2.30 12.61 -1.68
N VAL A 6 -1.75 11.91 -2.68
CA VAL A 6 -0.30 11.76 -2.87
C VAL A 6 0.36 13.13 -3.06
N LEU A 7 -0.20 14.00 -3.91
CA LEU A 7 0.33 15.35 -4.12
C LEU A 7 0.29 16.21 -2.85
N LYS A 8 -0.77 16.11 -2.04
CA LYS A 8 -0.86 16.80 -0.74
C LYS A 8 0.24 16.34 0.22
N ILE A 9 0.51 15.03 0.29
CA ILE A 9 1.60 14.47 1.11
C ILE A 9 2.97 14.95 0.60
N CYS A 10 3.20 14.97 -0.72
CA CYS A 10 4.45 15.48 -1.30
C CYS A 10 4.69 16.95 -0.92
N ARG A 11 3.65 17.80 -0.99
CA ARG A 11 3.73 19.20 -0.54
C ARG A 11 4.03 19.31 0.96
N PHE A 12 3.40 18.49 1.78
CA PHE A 12 3.65 18.46 3.23
C PHE A 12 5.10 18.07 3.55
N LEU A 13 5.69 17.15 2.79
CA LEU A 13 7.07 16.69 2.96
C LEU A 13 8.10 17.55 2.19
N GLU A 14 7.67 18.65 1.56
CA GLU A 14 8.51 19.51 0.70
C GLU A 14 9.24 18.73 -0.41
N LYS A 15 8.59 17.70 -0.96
CA LYS A 15 9.11 16.90 -2.08
C LYS A 15 8.40 17.30 -3.38
N GLN A 16 9.17 17.66 -4.39
CA GLN A 16 8.68 17.74 -5.77
C GLN A 16 8.97 16.42 -6.48
N LEU A 17 7.92 15.79 -7.00
CA LEU A 17 8.01 14.56 -7.79
C LEU A 17 7.56 14.88 -9.21
N SER A 18 8.14 14.21 -10.21
CA SER A 18 7.62 14.26 -11.58
C SER A 18 6.25 13.57 -11.65
N GLU A 19 5.44 13.95 -12.63
CA GLU A 19 4.11 13.35 -12.84
C GLU A 19 4.18 11.82 -12.97
N GLU A 20 5.22 11.30 -13.65
CA GLU A 20 5.51 9.87 -13.82
C GLU A 20 5.75 9.15 -12.49
N VAL A 21 6.47 9.79 -11.56
CA VAL A 21 6.74 9.24 -10.23
C VAL A 21 5.45 9.27 -9.40
N VAL A 22 4.65 10.33 -9.52
CA VAL A 22 3.34 10.40 -8.85
C VAL A 22 2.42 9.30 -9.38
N ASP A 23 2.37 9.06 -10.69
CA ASP A 23 1.61 7.95 -11.30
C ASP A 23 2.06 6.59 -10.75
N THR A 24 3.38 6.39 -10.65
CA THR A 24 3.95 5.17 -10.08
C THR A 24 3.51 4.96 -8.62
N VAL A 25 3.58 6.01 -7.79
CA VAL A 25 3.15 5.96 -6.39
C VAL A 25 1.65 5.67 -6.29
N VAL A 26 0.83 6.35 -7.10
CA VAL A 26 -0.61 6.14 -7.13
C VAL A 26 -0.96 4.70 -7.52
N ASN A 27 -0.30 4.16 -8.55
CA ASN A 27 -0.49 2.77 -8.97
C ASN A 27 -0.11 1.80 -7.85
N GLN A 28 1.07 1.96 -7.23
CA GLN A 28 1.53 1.09 -6.16
C GLN A 28 0.63 1.17 -4.91
N ALA A 29 0.07 2.34 -4.63
CA ALA A 29 -0.86 2.58 -3.53
C ALA A 29 -2.31 2.13 -3.81
N THR A 30 -2.59 1.55 -4.98
CA THR A 30 -3.91 0.95 -5.22
C THR A 30 -4.13 -0.26 -4.30
N PHE A 31 -5.40 -0.49 -3.94
CA PHE A 31 -5.74 -1.60 -3.05
C PHE A 31 -5.26 -2.97 -3.58
N GLN A 32 -5.41 -3.22 -4.89
CA GLN A 32 -4.99 -4.50 -5.48
C GLN A 32 -3.48 -4.69 -5.41
N ASN A 33 -2.70 -3.64 -5.71
CA ASN A 33 -1.23 -3.72 -5.65
C ASN A 33 -0.73 -3.83 -4.21
N MET A 34 -1.33 -3.11 -3.27
CA MET A 34 -0.98 -3.26 -1.85
C MET A 34 -1.34 -4.66 -1.31
N LYS A 35 -2.43 -5.28 -1.77
CA LYS A 35 -2.87 -6.61 -1.33
C LYS A 35 -1.91 -7.72 -1.76
N THR A 36 -1.26 -7.58 -2.91
CA THR A 36 -0.28 -8.55 -3.40
C THR A 36 1.15 -8.20 -3.02
N ASN A 37 1.43 -6.94 -2.65
CA ASN A 37 2.75 -6.51 -2.21
C ASN A 37 3.13 -7.15 -0.85
N PRO A 38 4.14 -8.03 -0.78
CA PRO A 38 4.54 -8.69 0.47
C PRO A 38 5.00 -7.71 1.56
N GLN A 39 5.48 -6.53 1.18
CA GLN A 39 5.88 -5.49 2.14
C GLN A 39 4.70 -4.73 2.75
N ALA A 40 3.49 -4.85 2.19
CA ALA A 40 2.31 -4.10 2.62
C ALA A 40 1.11 -4.99 2.99
N ASN A 41 1.09 -6.26 2.60
CA ASN A 41 -0.05 -7.16 2.78
C ASN A 41 -0.03 -7.96 4.10
N TYR A 42 1.05 -7.86 4.89
CA TYR A 42 1.20 -8.48 6.22
C TYR A 42 1.00 -10.01 6.25
N HIS A 43 1.06 -10.70 5.11
CA HIS A 43 0.84 -12.15 5.08
C HIS A 43 1.86 -12.91 5.91
N ASP A 44 3.13 -12.51 5.84
CA ASP A 44 4.21 -13.19 6.58
C ASP A 44 4.08 -12.96 8.09
N ILE A 45 3.81 -11.73 8.52
CA ILE A 45 3.60 -11.39 9.94
C ILE A 45 2.43 -12.20 10.51
N ILE A 46 1.31 -12.24 9.77
CA ILE A 46 0.12 -12.99 10.15
C ILE A 46 0.43 -14.49 10.26
N LYS A 47 1.19 -15.04 9.31
CA LYS A 47 1.51 -16.47 9.24
C LYS A 47 2.52 -16.91 10.30
N TYR A 48 3.58 -16.13 10.51
CA TYR A 48 4.75 -16.57 11.29
C TYR A 48 4.83 -15.96 12.69
N GLU A 49 4.31 -14.75 12.91
CA GLU A 49 4.43 -14.06 14.20
C GLU A 49 3.16 -14.14 15.05
N ILE A 50 2.00 -13.92 14.44
CA ILE A 50 0.70 -13.89 15.16
C ILE A 50 0.06 -15.28 15.20
N GLY A 51 0.25 -16.06 14.13
CA GLY A 51 -0.46 -17.32 13.91
C GLY A 51 -1.92 -17.08 13.55
N THR A 52 -2.46 -17.87 12.61
CA THR A 52 -3.87 -17.76 12.22
C THR A 52 -4.66 -18.99 12.60
N ARG A 53 -5.93 -18.77 12.97
CA ARG A 53 -6.90 -19.86 13.15
C ARG A 53 -7.24 -20.57 11.82
N SER A 54 -7.06 -19.89 10.68
CA SER A 54 -7.17 -20.45 9.34
C SER A 54 -6.33 -19.65 8.35
N ASP A 55 -5.96 -20.27 7.23
CA ASP A 55 -5.23 -19.68 6.11
C ASP A 55 -6.09 -18.75 5.22
N LYS A 56 -7.37 -18.56 5.57
CA LYS A 56 -8.35 -17.85 4.73
C LYS A 56 -8.50 -16.36 5.05
N GLY A 57 -7.80 -15.86 6.07
CA GLY A 57 -7.85 -14.47 6.48
C GLY A 57 -6.76 -13.62 5.81
N HIS A 58 -7.14 -12.57 5.10
CA HIS A 58 -6.21 -11.56 4.59
C HIS A 58 -6.25 -10.28 5.44
N PHE A 59 -5.12 -9.56 5.53
CA PHE A 59 -5.05 -8.26 6.22
C PHE A 59 -5.88 -7.20 5.48
N LEU A 60 -5.59 -7.01 4.20
CA LEU A 60 -6.32 -6.09 3.33
C LEU A 60 -7.61 -6.76 2.84
N ARG A 61 -8.71 -6.48 3.54
CA ARG A 61 -10.06 -7.01 3.27
C ARG A 61 -10.92 -5.92 2.62
N LYS A 62 -11.16 -6.07 1.33
CA LYS A 62 -12.07 -5.25 0.53
C LYS A 62 -12.56 -6.06 -0.66
#